data_AF-A0A8T4PCS0-F1
#
_entry.id   AF-A0A8T4PCS0-F1
#
_cell.length_a   1.000
_cell.length_b   1.000
_cell.length_c   1.000
_cell.angle_alpha   90.00
_cell.angle_beta   90.00
_cell.angle_gamma   90.00
#
_symmetry.space_group_name_H-M   'P 1'
#
loop_
_entity.id
_entity.type
_entity.pdbx_description
1 polymer ?
#
loop_
_entity_poly.entity_id
_entity_poly.type
_entity_poly.pdbx_seq_one_letter_code
_entity_poly.pdbx_strand_id
1 'polypeptide(L)'
;MDIDDFLERELSGIGLDTGKSGKPESPEHFRDIDASPLFENIRADLGKGNLELAEQSYVQLWHILAQQKLKWNKELYEQLLALSRQFSGMLSQAYGDVRKKASQIYELIGRGRNSLKEGKKDVPFRIYAEIEDLLNSMPNVFFEEKRAIQEQVMEFYKELKNTTDNELVRRVSSLVQEVNMLIDKVNASIRANDMINAIVSYNKCMELYNQVPEGFLRHKNSAGMRLLEIYKSLSIYTEISSLQKQLSRQPARQQARQQAPGQQEQPIRSIPSQPATMQTLTKPMLVHTKKELAKRYIEKGFYNEAAKGIEEALQLDPGDAEARAIRAKIKTLQ
;
A
#
# COMPACT_ATOMS: atom_id res chain seq x y z
N MET A 1 -8.49 40.20 8.88
CA MET A 1 -9.68 39.36 8.68
C MET A 1 -10.76 39.99 9.50
N ASP A 2 -11.80 40.47 8.83
CA ASP A 2 -12.98 41.02 9.49
C ASP A 2 -13.76 39.91 10.18
N ILE A 3 -14.39 40.22 11.31
CA ILE A 3 -15.19 39.25 12.06
C ILE A 3 -16.39 38.78 11.22
N ASP A 4 -16.89 39.64 10.34
CA ASP A 4 -18.00 39.33 9.44
C ASP A 4 -17.64 38.28 8.38
N ASP A 5 -16.42 38.34 7.82
CA ASP A 5 -15.92 37.32 6.87
C ASP A 5 -15.74 35.94 7.51
N PHE A 6 -15.39 35.91 8.81
CA PHE A 6 -15.24 34.66 9.55
C PHE A 6 -16.60 34.01 9.82
N LEU A 7 -17.62 34.81 10.17
CA LEU A 7 -18.97 34.34 10.47
C LEU A 7 -19.69 33.83 9.22
N GLU A 8 -19.56 34.49 8.07
CA GLU A 8 -20.12 33.99 6.80
C GLU A 8 -19.50 32.64 6.40
N ARG A 9 -18.18 32.47 6.64
CA ARG A 9 -17.49 31.23 6.28
C ARG A 9 -17.91 30.07 7.16
N GLU A 10 -18.03 30.27 8.46
CA GLU A 10 -18.50 29.23 9.39
C GLU A 10 -19.98 28.87 9.14
N LEU A 11 -20.83 29.85 8.82
CA LEU A 11 -22.24 29.59 8.50
C LEU A 11 -22.43 28.81 7.19
N SER A 12 -21.60 29.09 6.17
CA SER A 12 -21.63 28.34 4.90
C SER A 12 -21.22 26.86 5.04
N GLY A 13 -20.43 26.51 6.06
CA GLY A 13 -20.01 25.13 6.34
C GLY A 13 -21.11 24.26 6.97
N ILE A 14 -22.14 24.87 7.55
CA ILE A 14 -23.26 24.19 8.22
C ILE A 14 -24.35 23.78 7.20
N GLY A 15 -24.17 24.07 5.91
CA GLY A 15 -25.17 23.79 4.87
C GLY A 15 -26.38 24.73 4.91
N LEU A 16 -26.30 25.81 5.69
CA LEU A 16 -27.18 26.97 5.55
C LEU A 16 -26.65 27.80 4.37
N ASP A 17 -26.97 27.36 3.16
CA ASP A 17 -26.70 28.12 1.93
C ASP A 17 -27.50 29.44 1.98
N THR A 18 -26.86 30.51 2.44
CA THR A 18 -27.35 31.88 2.26
C THR A 18 -27.10 32.25 0.80
N GLY A 19 -27.93 31.68 -0.07
CA GLY A 19 -27.84 31.82 -1.51
C GLY A 19 -27.62 33.27 -1.94
N LYS A 20 -26.61 33.46 -2.80
CA LYS A 20 -26.31 34.70 -3.52
C LYS A 20 -27.60 35.31 -4.07
N SER A 21 -27.95 36.47 -3.50
CA SER A 21 -28.77 37.57 -4.03
C SER A 21 -29.27 37.44 -5.48
N GLY A 22 -30.21 36.52 -5.70
CA GLY A 22 -31.27 36.73 -6.68
C GLY A 22 -32.13 37.89 -6.19
N LYS A 23 -32.49 38.81 -7.08
CA LYS A 23 -33.47 39.88 -6.79
C LYS A 23 -34.66 39.28 -6.03
N PRO A 24 -35.15 39.92 -4.95
CA PRO A 24 -36.30 39.43 -4.22
C PRO A 24 -37.49 39.41 -5.18
N GLU A 25 -37.84 38.21 -5.65
CA GLU A 25 -39.17 37.95 -6.15
C GLU A 25 -40.14 38.41 -5.06
N SER A 26 -41.19 39.09 -5.52
CA SER A 26 -42.15 39.74 -4.65
C SER A 26 -42.68 38.75 -3.60
N PRO A 27 -43.05 39.22 -2.39
CA PRO A 27 -43.56 38.35 -1.33
C PRO A 27 -44.87 37.71 -1.80
N GLU A 28 -44.76 36.58 -2.48
CA GLU A 28 -45.88 35.69 -2.71
C GLU A 28 -46.45 35.36 -1.35
N HIS A 29 -47.77 35.47 -1.26
CA HIS A 29 -48.54 35.18 -0.06
C HIS A 29 -47.97 34.01 0.73
N PHE A 30 -47.29 34.31 1.84
CA PHE A 30 -47.09 33.36 2.93
C PHE A 30 -48.47 33.02 3.45
N ARG A 31 -49.10 32.03 2.80
CA ARG A 31 -50.27 31.33 3.31
C ARG A 31 -49.90 30.83 4.70
N ASP A 32 -50.84 30.86 5.62
CA ASP A 32 -50.69 30.32 6.97
C ASP A 32 -50.13 28.89 6.88
N ILE A 33 -48.81 28.72 7.05
CA ILE A 33 -48.16 27.42 7.06
C ILE A 33 -48.49 26.82 8.41
N ASP A 34 -49.34 25.79 8.42
CA ASP A 34 -49.68 25.03 9.61
C ASP A 34 -48.40 24.37 10.17
N ALA A 35 -48.08 24.66 11.44
CA ALA A 35 -46.91 24.12 12.14
C ALA A 35 -47.16 22.68 12.64
N SER A 36 -48.42 22.23 12.65
CA SER A 36 -48.84 20.89 13.10
C SER A 36 -48.07 19.72 12.45
N PRO A 37 -47.83 19.65 11.12
CA PRO A 37 -47.05 18.58 10.50
C PRO A 37 -45.61 18.51 11.01
N LEU A 38 -44.99 19.63 11.38
CA LEU A 38 -43.62 19.64 11.89
C LEU A 38 -43.55 19.04 13.31
N PHE A 39 -44.53 19.32 14.17
CA PHE A 39 -44.59 18.68 15.48
C PHE A 39 -44.77 17.16 15.37
N GLU A 40 -45.59 16.69 14.43
CA GLU A 40 -45.77 15.25 14.18
C GLU A 40 -44.50 14.60 13.64
N ASN A 41 -43.83 15.24 12.68
CA ASN A 41 -42.57 14.75 12.13
C ASN A 41 -41.48 14.66 13.21
N ILE A 42 -41.30 15.70 14.04
CA ILE A 42 -40.31 15.67 15.12
C ILE A 42 -40.64 14.56 16.11
N ARG A 43 -41.91 14.39 16.51
CA ARG A 43 -42.32 13.29 17.41
C ARG A 43 -42.08 11.91 16.78
N ALA A 44 -42.33 11.76 15.49
CA ALA A 44 -42.09 10.52 14.77
C ALA A 44 -40.60 10.19 14.69
N ASP A 45 -39.75 11.18 14.41
CA ASP A 45 -38.30 11.01 14.33
C ASP A 45 -37.67 10.76 15.71
N LEU A 46 -38.16 11.44 16.76
CA LEU A 46 -37.81 11.13 18.14
C LEU A 46 -38.23 9.71 18.54
N GLY A 47 -39.42 9.27 18.14
CA GLY A 47 -39.89 7.90 18.38
C GLY A 47 -39.05 6.83 17.68
N LYS A 48 -38.40 7.17 16.56
CA LYS A 48 -37.45 6.31 15.84
C LYS A 48 -36.01 6.40 16.37
N GLY A 49 -35.72 7.36 17.25
CA GLY A 49 -34.36 7.64 17.73
C GLY A 49 -33.48 8.43 16.75
N ASN A 50 -34.06 9.00 15.70
CA ASN A 50 -33.35 9.80 14.69
C ASN A 50 -33.13 11.23 15.18
N LEU A 51 -32.22 11.41 16.14
CA LEU A 51 -31.97 12.72 16.77
C LEU A 51 -31.58 13.81 15.77
N GLU A 52 -30.83 13.48 14.71
CA GLU A 52 -30.37 14.45 13.70
C GLU A 52 -31.54 15.01 12.87
N LEU A 53 -32.45 14.15 12.42
CA LEU A 53 -33.64 14.58 11.66
C LEU A 53 -34.62 15.35 12.55
N ALA A 54 -34.76 14.91 13.81
CA ALA A 54 -35.57 15.61 14.80
C ALA A 54 -35.01 17.02 15.08
N GLU A 55 -33.69 17.16 15.21
CA GLU A 55 -33.00 18.45 15.38
C GLU A 55 -33.22 19.36 14.17
N GLN A 56 -33.00 18.87 12.95
CA GLN A 56 -33.22 19.64 11.73
C GLN A 56 -34.67 20.14 11.63
N SER A 57 -35.63 19.26 11.89
CA SER A 57 -37.06 19.60 11.88
C SER A 57 -37.41 20.60 12.99
N TYR A 58 -36.76 20.54 14.15
CA TYR A 58 -36.92 21.49 15.24
C TYR A 58 -36.36 22.87 14.89
N VAL A 59 -35.20 22.94 14.22
CA VAL A 59 -34.63 24.21 13.71
C VAL A 59 -35.56 24.84 12.67
N GLN A 60 -36.13 24.04 11.75
CA GLN A 60 -37.13 24.52 10.78
C GLN A 60 -38.39 25.06 11.46
N LEU A 61 -38.89 24.35 12.47
CA LEU A 61 -40.01 24.82 13.28
C LEU A 61 -39.70 26.18 13.91
N TRP A 62 -38.52 26.34 14.52
CA TRP A 62 -38.09 27.62 15.08
C TRP A 62 -38.01 28.73 14.05
N HIS A 63 -37.54 28.44 12.84
CA HIS A 63 -37.45 29.42 11.77
C HIS A 63 -38.84 29.93 11.36
N ILE A 64 -39.81 29.03 11.20
CA ILE A 64 -41.20 29.38 10.88
C ILE A 64 -41.83 30.19 12.01
N LEU A 65 -41.61 29.78 13.27
CA LEU A 65 -42.09 30.51 14.45
C LEU A 65 -41.48 31.91 14.57
N ALA A 66 -40.22 32.09 14.17
CA ALA A 66 -39.55 33.39 14.21
C ALA A 66 -40.00 34.32 13.07
N GLN A 67 -40.26 33.77 11.88
CA GLN A 67 -40.69 34.54 10.71
C GLN A 67 -42.15 34.94 10.76
N GLN A 68 -43.02 34.06 11.24
CA GLN A 68 -44.43 34.38 11.36
C GLN A 68 -44.65 35.24 12.60
N LYS A 69 -45.40 36.34 12.47
CA LYS A 69 -45.94 37.11 13.60
C LYS A 69 -47.05 36.33 14.32
N LEU A 70 -46.81 35.05 14.61
CA LEU A 70 -47.77 34.16 15.24
C LEU A 70 -48.14 34.71 16.60
N LYS A 71 -49.45 34.74 16.87
CA LYS A 71 -49.96 35.00 18.21
C LYS A 71 -49.70 33.75 19.04
N TRP A 72 -48.78 33.85 19.99
CA TRP A 72 -48.53 32.80 20.99
C TRP A 72 -49.84 32.39 21.66
N ASN A 73 -50.33 31.20 21.34
CA ASN A 73 -51.46 30.60 22.03
C ASN A 73 -50.96 29.59 23.08
N LYS A 74 -51.81 29.32 24.07
CA LYS A 74 -51.48 28.41 25.17
C LYS A 74 -51.16 26.98 24.66
N GLU A 75 -51.85 26.55 23.61
CA GLU A 75 -51.69 25.23 23.02
C GLU A 75 -50.31 25.01 22.39
N LEU A 76 -49.82 25.97 21.58
CA LEU A 76 -48.48 25.91 20.98
C LEU A 76 -47.40 25.85 22.05
N TYR A 77 -47.56 26.64 23.13
CA TYR A 77 -46.64 26.60 24.27
C TYR A 77 -46.64 25.22 24.95
N GLU A 78 -47.80 24.63 25.20
CA GLU A 78 -47.92 23.28 25.78
C GLU A 78 -47.30 22.21 24.87
N GLN A 79 -47.49 22.32 23.54
CA GLN A 79 -46.88 21.41 22.56
C GLN A 79 -45.35 21.53 22.52
N LEU A 80 -44.80 22.75 22.53
CA LEU A 80 -43.35 22.99 22.61
C LEU A 80 -42.75 22.47 23.92
N LEU A 81 -43.44 22.67 25.05
CA LEU A 81 -42.99 22.18 26.34
C LEU A 81 -42.97 20.64 26.38
N ALA A 82 -44.00 20.00 25.83
CA ALA A 82 -44.04 18.53 25.71
C ALA A 82 -42.89 18.01 24.83
N LEU A 83 -42.64 18.66 23.70
CA LEU A 83 -41.55 18.32 22.78
C LEU A 83 -40.17 18.49 23.44
N SER A 84 -39.96 19.59 24.15
CA SER A 84 -38.72 19.86 24.90
C SER A 84 -38.45 18.77 25.96
N ARG A 85 -39.48 18.32 26.68
CA ARG A 85 -39.34 17.20 27.64
C ARG A 85 -38.96 15.89 26.94
N GLN A 86 -39.57 15.60 25.78
CA GLN A 86 -39.25 14.42 25.00
C GLN A 86 -37.80 14.46 24.48
N PHE A 87 -37.36 15.59 23.92
CA PHE A 87 -35.97 15.80 23.52
C PHE A 87 -35.00 15.61 24.69
N SER A 88 -35.28 16.24 25.84
CA SER A 88 -34.41 16.13 27.02
C SER A 88 -34.27 14.69 27.50
N GLY A 89 -35.37 13.93 27.52
CA GLY A 89 -35.34 12.50 27.87
C GLY A 89 -34.49 11.67 26.89
N MET A 90 -34.74 11.84 25.59
CA MET A 90 -34.01 11.13 24.53
C MET A 90 -32.52 11.50 24.51
N LEU A 91 -32.20 12.79 24.66
CA LEU A 91 -30.82 13.28 24.67
C LEU A 91 -30.07 12.76 25.90
N SER A 92 -30.70 12.74 27.08
CA SER A 92 -30.12 12.17 28.30
C SER A 92 -29.81 10.68 28.15
N GLN A 93 -30.73 9.92 27.54
CA GLN A 93 -30.51 8.50 27.24
C GLN A 93 -29.36 8.32 26.24
N ALA A 94 -29.38 9.04 25.12
CA ALA A 94 -28.35 8.95 24.10
C ALA A 94 -26.97 9.37 24.64
N TYR A 95 -26.91 10.41 25.48
CA TYR A 95 -25.70 10.82 26.16
C TYR A 95 -25.15 9.72 27.09
N GLY A 96 -26.04 9.05 27.84
CA GLY A 96 -25.68 7.90 28.66
C GLY A 96 -25.04 6.77 27.85
N ASP A 97 -25.56 6.50 26.65
CA ASP A 97 -25.04 5.47 25.77
C ASP A 97 -23.72 5.88 25.09
N VAL A 98 -23.59 7.14 24.66
CA VAL A 98 -22.32 7.71 24.16
C VAL A 98 -21.24 7.63 25.23
N ARG A 99 -21.57 7.97 26.49
CA ARG A 99 -20.62 7.87 27.59
C ARG A 99 -20.14 6.44 27.84
N LYS A 100 -21.03 5.45 27.79
CA LYS A 100 -20.66 4.02 27.90
C LYS A 100 -19.74 3.60 26.77
N LYS A 101 -20.10 3.94 25.52
CA LYS A 101 -19.27 3.64 24.34
C LYS A 101 -17.90 4.32 24.43
N ALA A 102 -17.84 5.56 24.90
CA ALA A 102 -16.58 6.27 25.13
C ALA A 102 -15.69 5.54 26.15
N SER A 103 -16.25 5.11 27.29
CA SER A 103 -15.51 4.30 28.27
C SER A 103 -15.00 2.98 27.69
N GLN A 104 -15.82 2.30 26.88
CA GLN A 104 -15.41 1.07 26.17
C GLN A 104 -14.27 1.32 25.19
N ILE A 105 -14.31 2.42 24.43
CA ILE A 105 -13.23 2.81 23.52
C ILE A 105 -11.94 3.06 24.30
N TYR A 106 -11.99 3.78 25.43
CA TYR A 106 -10.79 4.00 26.25
C TYR A 106 -10.21 2.70 26.81
N GLU A 107 -11.06 1.77 27.23
CA GLU A 107 -10.62 0.44 27.67
C GLU A 107 -9.99 -0.36 26.52
N LEU A 108 -10.60 -0.34 25.33
CA LEU A 108 -10.07 -0.95 24.11
C LEU A 108 -8.69 -0.37 23.75
N ILE A 109 -8.54 0.96 23.78
CA ILE A 109 -7.24 1.63 23.56
C ILE A 109 -6.21 1.15 24.59
N GLY A 110 -6.57 1.07 25.87
CA GLY A 110 -5.70 0.56 26.93
C GLY A 110 -5.24 -0.88 26.67
N ARG A 111 -6.18 -1.77 26.29
CA ARG A 111 -5.89 -3.17 25.94
C ARG A 111 -5.02 -3.28 24.68
N GLY A 112 -5.29 -2.44 23.67
CA GLY A 112 -4.50 -2.35 22.45
C GLY A 112 -3.07 -1.93 22.72
N ARG A 113 -2.86 -0.89 23.54
CA ARG A 113 -1.53 -0.44 23.97
C ARG A 113 -0.76 -1.51 24.74
N ASN A 114 -1.43 -2.26 25.62
CA ASN A 114 -0.79 -3.38 26.32
C ASN A 114 -0.40 -4.51 25.36
N SER A 115 -1.28 -4.85 24.41
CA SER A 115 -1.00 -5.86 23.38
C SER A 115 0.18 -5.45 22.48
N LEU A 116 0.33 -4.16 22.16
CA LEU A 116 1.49 -3.62 21.46
C LEU A 116 2.80 -3.80 22.24
N LYS A 117 2.78 -3.55 23.56
CA LYS A 117 3.94 -3.77 24.43
C LYS A 117 4.35 -5.25 24.51
N GLU A 118 3.37 -6.15 24.43
CA GLU A 118 3.61 -7.60 24.37
C GLU A 118 4.11 -8.08 23.00
N GLY A 119 4.11 -7.22 21.97
CA GLY A 119 4.53 -7.56 20.61
C GLY A 119 3.50 -8.36 19.81
N LYS A 120 2.24 -8.45 20.29
CA LYS A 120 1.14 -9.10 19.55
C LYS A 120 0.60 -8.13 18.50
N LYS A 121 0.80 -8.43 17.22
CA LYS A 121 0.49 -7.49 16.13
C LYS A 121 -0.96 -7.51 15.67
N ASP A 122 -1.54 -8.70 15.57
CA ASP A 122 -2.86 -8.85 14.96
C ASP A 122 -3.97 -8.31 15.86
N VAL A 123 -3.76 -8.34 17.18
CA VAL A 123 -4.76 -7.95 18.18
C VAL A 123 -5.03 -6.44 18.16
N PRO A 124 -4.03 -5.54 18.20
CA PRO A 124 -4.23 -4.09 18.09
C PRO A 124 -5.00 -3.63 16.84
N PHE A 125 -4.78 -4.24 15.67
CA PHE A 125 -5.52 -3.88 14.46
C PHE A 125 -7.00 -4.29 14.55
N ARG A 126 -7.30 -5.44 15.14
CA ARG A 126 -8.70 -5.86 15.40
C ARG A 126 -9.39 -4.94 16.39
N ILE A 127 -8.69 -4.57 17.46
CA ILE A 127 -9.17 -3.61 18.46
C ILE A 127 -9.44 -2.25 17.80
N TYR A 128 -8.57 -1.79 16.90
CA TYR A 128 -8.77 -0.54 16.18
C TYR A 128 -10.04 -0.55 15.32
N ALA A 129 -10.30 -1.64 14.60
CA ALA A 129 -11.54 -1.80 13.82
C ALA A 129 -12.79 -1.76 14.72
N GLU A 130 -12.76 -2.43 15.87
CA GLU A 130 -13.86 -2.40 16.85
C GLU A 130 -14.10 -0.98 17.41
N ILE A 131 -13.02 -0.23 17.67
CA ILE A 131 -13.09 1.18 18.08
C ILE A 131 -13.75 2.04 17.00
N GLU A 132 -13.40 1.83 15.73
CA GLU A 132 -13.95 2.58 14.60
C GLU A 132 -15.46 2.34 14.45
N ASP A 133 -15.91 1.09 14.58
CA ASP A 133 -17.33 0.73 14.57
C ASP A 133 -18.08 1.41 15.72
N LEU A 134 -17.52 1.40 16.94
CA LEU A 134 -18.11 2.07 18.10
C LEU A 134 -18.19 3.58 17.90
N LEU A 135 -17.14 4.21 17.37
CA LEU A 135 -17.08 5.65 17.10
C LEU A 135 -18.08 6.07 16.01
N ASN A 136 -18.19 5.27 14.94
CA ASN A 136 -19.14 5.52 13.84
C ASN A 136 -20.60 5.36 14.29
N SER A 137 -20.85 4.52 15.29
CA SER A 137 -22.18 4.34 15.89
C SER A 137 -22.60 5.46 16.86
N MET A 138 -21.76 6.47 17.10
CA MET A 138 -22.11 7.63 17.93
C MET A 138 -22.84 8.70 17.08
N PRO A 139 -24.00 9.20 17.54
CA PRO A 139 -24.73 10.26 16.85
C PRO A 139 -23.90 11.54 16.71
N ASN A 140 -24.04 12.28 15.60
CA ASN A 140 -23.22 13.47 15.36
C ASN A 140 -23.60 14.68 16.22
N VAL A 141 -24.79 14.67 16.85
CA VAL A 141 -25.20 15.69 17.83
C VAL A 141 -24.21 15.81 19.01
N PHE A 142 -23.43 14.76 19.30
CA PHE A 142 -22.37 14.74 20.32
C PHE A 142 -20.99 15.01 19.70
N PHE A 143 -20.90 16.05 18.86
CA PHE A 143 -19.70 16.34 18.09
C PHE A 143 -18.46 16.58 18.97
N GLU A 144 -18.60 17.32 20.06
CA GLU A 144 -17.46 17.67 20.94
C GLU A 144 -16.87 16.43 21.60
N GLU A 145 -17.71 15.56 22.17
CA GLU A 145 -17.27 14.30 22.77
C GLU A 145 -16.69 13.36 21.73
N LYS A 146 -17.35 13.23 20.57
CA LYS A 146 -16.88 12.39 19.47
C LYS A 146 -15.50 12.85 18.98
N ARG A 147 -15.30 14.16 18.86
CA ARG A 147 -14.00 14.76 18.48
C ARG A 147 -12.92 14.45 19.51
N ALA A 148 -13.19 14.63 20.80
CA ALA A 148 -12.21 14.33 21.85
C ALA A 148 -11.80 12.85 21.85
N ILE A 149 -12.76 11.94 21.65
CA ILE A 149 -12.48 10.50 21.53
C ILE A 149 -11.68 10.23 20.24
N GLN A 150 -12.05 10.83 19.12
CA GLN A 150 -11.35 10.67 17.85
C GLN A 150 -9.88 11.09 17.93
N GLU A 151 -9.56 12.17 18.65
CA GLU A 151 -8.17 12.58 18.90
C GLU A 151 -7.38 11.47 19.61
N GLN A 152 -7.95 10.84 20.64
CA GLN A 152 -7.34 9.72 21.35
C GLN A 152 -7.20 8.45 20.47
N VAL A 153 -8.19 8.18 19.62
CA VAL A 153 -8.12 7.07 18.64
C VAL A 153 -7.01 7.31 17.62
N MET A 154 -6.84 8.56 17.17
CA MET A 154 -5.77 8.93 16.23
C MET A 154 -4.38 8.83 16.86
N GLU A 155 -4.22 9.18 18.14
CA GLU A 155 -2.97 8.94 18.88
C GLU A 155 -2.65 7.45 18.95
N PHE A 156 -3.63 6.62 19.29
CA PHE A 156 -3.46 5.16 19.31
C PHE A 156 -3.09 4.58 17.93
N TYR A 157 -3.74 5.06 16.86
CA TYR A 157 -3.38 4.66 15.49
C TYR A 157 -1.95 5.04 15.11
N LYS A 158 -1.50 6.25 15.49
CA LYS A 158 -0.10 6.68 15.28
C LYS A 158 0.88 5.76 16.00
N GLU A 159 0.59 5.39 17.25
CA GLU A 159 1.42 4.44 18.02
C GLU A 159 1.48 3.06 17.34
N LEU A 160 0.34 2.54 16.90
CA LEU A 160 0.22 1.28 16.17
C LEU A 160 1.07 1.27 14.89
N LYS A 161 0.92 2.32 14.08
CA LYS A 161 1.68 2.49 12.84
C LYS A 161 3.18 2.62 13.10
N ASN A 162 3.58 3.48 14.03
CA ASN A 162 4.98 3.67 14.39
C ASN A 162 5.64 2.37 14.89
N THR A 163 4.90 1.56 15.66
CA THR A 163 5.42 0.27 16.15
C THR A 163 5.64 -0.71 14.99
N THR A 164 4.68 -0.78 14.07
CA THR A 164 4.74 -1.63 12.87
C THR A 164 5.89 -1.20 11.95
N ASP A 165 6.00 0.10 11.68
CA ASP A 165 7.04 0.68 10.83
C ASP A 165 8.44 0.48 11.44
N ASN A 166 8.60 0.72 12.74
CA ASN A 166 9.87 0.51 13.45
C ASN A 166 10.34 -0.94 13.38
N GLU A 167 9.42 -1.88 13.51
CA GLU A 167 9.77 -3.29 13.41
C GLU A 167 10.15 -3.68 11.99
N LEU A 168 9.41 -3.20 10.98
CA LEU A 168 9.75 -3.41 9.59
C LEU A 168 11.13 -2.82 9.26
N VAL A 169 11.42 -1.62 9.76
CA VAL A 169 12.75 -0.99 9.67
C VAL A 169 13.82 -1.84 10.34
N ARG A 170 13.57 -2.40 11.53
CA ARG A 170 14.52 -3.30 12.23
C ARG A 170 14.78 -4.57 11.43
N ARG A 171 13.73 -5.21 10.90
CA ARG A 171 13.84 -6.42 10.06
C ARG A 171 14.62 -6.14 8.78
N VAL A 172 14.37 -5.00 8.12
CA VAL A 172 15.13 -4.62 6.93
C VAL A 172 16.59 -4.33 7.28
N SER A 173 16.84 -3.66 8.40
CA SER A 173 18.20 -3.38 8.88
C SER A 173 18.97 -4.67 9.17
N SER A 174 18.32 -5.67 9.80
CA SER A 174 18.96 -6.96 10.06
C SER A 174 19.24 -7.73 8.77
N LEU A 175 18.31 -7.74 7.81
CA LEU A 175 18.53 -8.34 6.49
C LEU A 175 19.71 -7.70 5.75
N VAL A 176 19.78 -6.36 5.77
CA VAL A 176 20.89 -5.62 5.14
C VAL A 176 22.22 -5.92 5.83
N GLN A 177 22.24 -6.03 7.16
CA GLN A 177 23.43 -6.41 7.91
C GLN A 177 23.88 -7.84 7.56
N GLU A 178 22.95 -8.78 7.45
CA GLU A 178 23.24 -10.16 7.05
C GLU A 178 23.78 -10.26 5.63
N VAL A 179 23.19 -9.50 4.69
CA VAL A 179 23.71 -9.35 3.33
C VAL A 179 25.16 -8.83 3.38
N ASN A 180 25.44 -7.79 4.15
CA ASN A 180 26.81 -7.26 4.26
C ASN A 180 27.81 -8.29 4.81
N MET A 181 27.42 -9.06 5.83
CA MET A 181 28.28 -10.13 6.36
C MET A 181 28.54 -11.22 5.31
N LEU A 182 27.55 -11.59 4.50
CA LEU A 182 27.74 -12.54 3.41
C LEU A 182 28.61 -11.98 2.29
N ILE A 183 28.48 -10.69 1.98
CA ILE A 183 29.36 -9.98 1.02
C ILE A 183 30.82 -10.10 1.47
N ASP A 184 31.12 -9.87 2.75
CA ASP A 184 32.47 -10.01 3.29
C ASP A 184 32.99 -11.45 3.17
N LYS A 185 32.12 -12.45 3.40
CA LYS A 185 32.45 -13.88 3.19
C LYS A 185 32.72 -14.21 1.72
N VAL A 186 31.96 -13.64 0.79
CA VAL A 186 32.21 -13.81 -0.66
C VAL A 186 33.58 -13.25 -1.01
N ASN A 187 33.88 -12.02 -0.57
CA ASN A 187 35.16 -11.38 -0.83
C ASN A 187 36.34 -12.13 -0.18
N ALA A 188 36.15 -12.74 0.98
CA ALA A 188 37.15 -13.62 1.59
C ALA A 188 37.36 -14.90 0.78
N SER A 189 36.28 -15.54 0.32
CA SER A 189 36.35 -16.78 -0.49
C SER A 189 37.01 -16.54 -1.84
N ILE A 190 36.72 -15.40 -2.49
CA ILE A 190 37.39 -14.97 -3.73
C ILE A 190 38.90 -14.82 -3.51
N ARG A 191 39.32 -14.16 -2.42
CA ARG A 191 40.75 -14.01 -2.07
C ARG A 191 41.44 -15.34 -1.78
N ALA A 192 40.72 -16.30 -1.21
CA ALA A 192 41.19 -17.66 -0.98
C ALA A 192 41.14 -18.55 -2.24
N ASN A 193 40.68 -18.02 -3.39
CA ASN A 193 40.44 -18.76 -4.63
C ASN A 193 39.43 -19.91 -4.48
N ASP A 194 38.53 -19.82 -3.49
CA ASP A 194 37.46 -20.78 -3.24
C ASP A 194 36.16 -20.33 -3.91
N MET A 195 36.07 -20.59 -5.21
CA MET A 195 34.97 -20.08 -6.05
C MET A 195 33.62 -20.74 -5.73
N ILE A 196 33.62 -21.99 -5.25
CA ILE A 196 32.38 -22.71 -4.93
C ILE A 196 31.70 -22.01 -3.75
N ASN A 197 32.44 -21.76 -2.66
CA ASN A 197 31.89 -21.08 -1.49
C ASN A 197 31.52 -19.62 -1.76
N ALA A 198 32.26 -18.94 -2.65
CA ALA A 198 31.92 -17.60 -3.10
C ALA A 198 30.56 -17.56 -3.82
N ILE A 199 30.30 -18.49 -4.75
CA ILE A 199 29.04 -18.58 -5.49
C ILE A 199 27.87 -18.92 -4.56
N VAL A 200 28.06 -19.89 -3.64
CA VAL A 200 27.03 -20.28 -2.66
C VAL A 200 26.64 -19.08 -1.78
N SER A 201 27.63 -18.36 -1.27
CA SER A 201 27.39 -17.17 -0.43
C SER A 201 26.72 -16.04 -1.22
N TYR A 202 27.11 -15.82 -2.48
CA TYR A 202 26.47 -14.84 -3.36
C TYR A 202 24.99 -15.14 -3.64
N ASN A 203 24.66 -16.40 -3.92
CA ASN A 203 23.27 -16.82 -4.13
C ASN A 203 22.44 -16.57 -2.86
N LYS A 204 23.02 -16.81 -1.68
CA LYS A 204 22.35 -16.49 -0.41
C LYS A 204 22.13 -14.99 -0.24
N CYS A 205 23.07 -14.14 -0.63
CA CYS A 205 22.85 -12.69 -0.65
C CYS A 205 21.67 -12.30 -1.54
N MET A 206 21.56 -12.91 -2.72
CA MET A 206 20.46 -12.64 -3.66
C MET A 206 19.10 -13.05 -3.09
N GLU A 207 19.03 -14.20 -2.39
CA GLU A 207 17.82 -14.60 -1.66
C GLU A 207 17.40 -13.57 -0.62
N LEU A 208 18.33 -13.13 0.24
CA LEU A 208 18.04 -12.13 1.27
C LEU A 208 17.69 -10.76 0.68
N TYR A 209 18.36 -10.36 -0.40
CA TYR A 209 18.05 -9.14 -1.15
C TYR A 209 16.61 -9.13 -1.66
N ASN A 210 16.13 -10.26 -2.18
CA ASN A 210 14.76 -10.39 -2.68
C ASN A 210 13.71 -10.34 -1.55
N GLN A 211 14.10 -10.59 -0.29
CA GLN A 211 13.22 -10.45 0.87
C GLN A 211 13.08 -9.00 1.35
N VAL A 212 13.90 -8.06 0.85
CA VAL A 212 13.78 -6.64 1.20
C VAL A 212 12.51 -6.06 0.54
N PRO A 213 11.55 -5.54 1.32
CA PRO A 213 10.31 -4.98 0.79
C PRO A 213 10.57 -3.78 -0.13
N GLU A 214 9.71 -3.58 -1.12
CA GLU A 214 9.87 -2.55 -2.15
C GLU A 214 9.83 -1.12 -1.58
N GLY A 215 9.13 -0.90 -0.46
CA GLY A 215 9.11 0.39 0.24
C GLY A 215 10.47 0.87 0.78
N PHE A 216 11.49 0.00 0.81
CA PHE A 216 12.84 0.33 1.30
C PHE A 216 13.84 0.54 0.16
N LEU A 217 13.45 1.30 -0.86
CA LEU A 217 14.25 1.55 -2.08
C LEU A 217 15.68 1.98 -1.80
N ARG A 218 15.93 2.83 -0.79
CA ARG A 218 17.29 3.28 -0.46
C ARG A 218 18.19 2.13 0.00
N HIS A 219 17.69 1.27 0.88
CA HIS A 219 18.43 0.10 1.37
C HIS A 219 18.61 -0.93 0.26
N LYS A 220 17.54 -1.16 -0.52
CA LYS A 220 17.55 -2.08 -1.66
C LYS A 220 18.53 -1.62 -2.74
N ASN A 221 18.54 -0.35 -3.13
CA ASN A 221 19.50 0.16 -4.10
C ASN A 221 20.95 0.04 -3.60
N SER A 222 21.20 0.38 -2.33
CA SER A 222 22.54 0.23 -1.73
C SER A 222 23.03 -1.22 -1.76
N ALA A 223 22.19 -2.18 -1.32
CA ALA A 223 22.52 -3.60 -1.37
C ALA A 223 22.69 -4.11 -2.81
N GLY A 224 21.85 -3.65 -3.74
CA GLY A 224 21.90 -4.02 -5.15
C GLY A 224 23.19 -3.57 -5.84
N MET A 225 23.67 -2.36 -5.55
CA MET A 225 24.94 -1.85 -6.09
C MET A 225 26.13 -2.69 -5.61
N ARG A 226 26.14 -3.10 -4.34
CA ARG A 226 27.18 -3.99 -3.81
C ARG A 226 27.11 -5.40 -4.41
N LEU A 227 25.91 -5.94 -4.59
CA LEU A 227 25.72 -7.23 -5.25
C LEU A 227 26.20 -7.21 -6.70
N LEU A 228 25.95 -6.10 -7.41
CA LEU A 228 26.43 -5.92 -8.77
C LEU A 228 27.97 -5.89 -8.85
N GLU A 229 28.63 -5.27 -7.87
CA GLU A 229 30.09 -5.26 -7.77
C GLU A 229 30.68 -6.66 -7.57
N ILE A 230 30.07 -7.46 -6.69
CA ILE A 230 30.47 -8.85 -6.45
C ILE A 230 30.20 -9.73 -7.68
N TYR A 231 29.08 -9.51 -8.36
CA TYR A 231 28.79 -10.23 -9.59
C TYR A 231 29.87 -9.97 -10.65
N LYS A 232 30.29 -8.71 -10.81
CA LYS A 232 31.40 -8.34 -11.71
C LYS A 232 32.69 -9.02 -11.32
N SER A 233 33.06 -9.01 -10.03
CA SER A 233 34.29 -9.66 -9.57
C SER A 233 34.24 -11.17 -9.83
N LEU A 234 33.16 -11.86 -9.44
CA LEU A 234 32.98 -13.28 -9.73
C LEU A 234 33.07 -13.60 -11.23
N SER A 235 32.42 -12.80 -12.08
CA SER A 235 32.48 -12.98 -13.53
C SER A 235 33.91 -12.91 -14.06
N ILE A 236 34.68 -11.88 -13.67
CA ILE A 236 36.09 -11.71 -14.06
C ILE A 236 36.93 -12.91 -13.61
N TYR A 237 36.78 -13.35 -12.36
CA TYR A 237 37.51 -14.50 -11.83
C TYR A 237 37.17 -15.81 -12.56
N THR A 238 35.89 -16.05 -12.88
CA THR A 238 35.49 -17.22 -13.65
C THR A 238 36.09 -17.23 -15.06
N GLU A 239 36.17 -16.07 -15.70
CA GLU A 239 36.77 -15.92 -17.02
C GLU A 239 38.29 -16.18 -16.97
N ILE A 240 39.00 -15.59 -16.01
CA ILE A 240 40.44 -15.82 -15.78
C ILE A 240 40.71 -17.31 -15.54
N SER A 241 39.93 -17.97 -14.68
CA SER A 241 40.09 -19.39 -14.38
C SER A 241 39.86 -20.26 -15.62
N SER A 242 38.87 -19.92 -16.45
CA SER A 242 38.60 -20.62 -17.70
C SER A 242 39.76 -20.49 -18.70
N LEU A 243 40.35 -19.31 -18.82
CA LEU A 243 41.50 -19.04 -19.69
C LEU A 243 42.75 -19.77 -19.20
N GLN A 244 43.03 -19.77 -17.90
CA GLN A 244 44.14 -20.53 -17.31
C GLN A 244 43.99 -22.04 -17.55
N LYS A 245 42.76 -22.57 -17.46
CA LYS A 245 42.48 -23.97 -17.79
C LYS A 245 42.67 -24.29 -19.27
N GLN A 246 42.43 -23.33 -20.17
CA GLN A 246 42.70 -23.47 -21.60
C GLN A 246 44.20 -23.43 -21.91
N LEU A 247 44.94 -22.48 -21.33
CA LEU A 247 46.39 -22.38 -21.52
C LEU A 247 47.13 -23.61 -20.98
N SER A 248 46.76 -24.12 -19.79
CA SER A 248 47.38 -25.33 -19.21
C SER A 248 47.14 -26.60 -20.04
N ARG A 249 46.11 -26.62 -20.90
CA ARG A 249 45.84 -27.72 -21.84
C ARG A 249 46.66 -27.66 -23.13
N GLN A 250 47.22 -26.51 -23.51
CA GLN A 250 48.04 -26.36 -24.72
C GLN A 250 49.39 -27.12 -24.71
N PRO A 251 50.20 -27.17 -23.63
CA PRO A 251 51.52 -27.81 -23.68
C PRO A 251 51.46 -29.33 -23.92
N ALA A 252 50.40 -30.01 -23.47
CA ALA A 252 50.23 -31.46 -23.67
C ALA A 252 50.01 -31.84 -25.16
N ARG A 253 49.42 -30.96 -25.97
CA ARG A 253 49.22 -31.22 -27.41
C ARG A 253 50.47 -30.99 -28.26
N GLN A 254 51.40 -30.15 -27.81
CA GLN A 254 52.66 -29.91 -28.52
C GLN A 254 53.69 -31.01 -28.24
N GLN A 255 53.71 -31.60 -27.04
CA GLN A 255 54.59 -32.73 -26.73
C GLN A 255 54.11 -34.06 -27.34
N ALA A 256 52.79 -34.30 -27.42
CA ALA A 256 52.25 -35.50 -28.09
C ALA A 256 52.51 -35.52 -29.62
N ARG A 257 52.79 -34.36 -30.23
CA ARG A 257 53.15 -34.26 -31.66
C ARG A 257 54.63 -34.54 -31.96
N GLN A 258 55.51 -34.55 -30.95
CA GLN A 258 56.94 -34.77 -31.14
C GLN A 258 57.38 -36.23 -30.88
N GLN A 259 56.45 -37.13 -30.51
CA GLN A 259 56.76 -38.55 -30.23
C GLN A 259 56.04 -39.57 -31.13
N ALA A 260 55.41 -39.14 -32.24
CA ALA A 260 54.82 -40.07 -33.21
C ALA A 260 55.79 -40.29 -34.41
N PRO A 261 56.42 -41.47 -34.55
CA PRO A 261 57.25 -41.79 -35.71
C PRO A 261 56.37 -42.16 -36.91
N GLY A 262 56.66 -41.51 -38.04
CA GLY A 262 56.21 -41.75 -39.41
C GLY A 262 55.14 -42.82 -39.67
N GLN A 263 53.93 -42.37 -39.99
CA GLN A 263 53.07 -43.06 -40.94
C GLN A 263 52.46 -42.07 -41.93
N GLN A 264 52.54 -42.48 -43.19
CA GLN A 264 52.28 -41.72 -44.40
C GLN A 264 50.87 -41.12 -44.46
N GLU A 265 50.82 -39.94 -45.08
CA GLU A 265 49.62 -39.20 -45.45
C GLU A 265 48.68 -40.07 -46.29
N GLN A 266 47.42 -40.19 -45.86
CA GLN A 266 46.29 -40.48 -46.73
C GLN A 266 45.24 -39.38 -46.61
N PRO A 267 44.62 -38.94 -47.73
CA PRO A 267 43.61 -37.91 -47.72
C PRO A 267 42.24 -38.55 -47.46
N ILE A 268 41.75 -38.55 -46.22
CA ILE A 268 40.35 -38.87 -45.94
C ILE A 268 39.70 -37.75 -45.14
N ARG A 269 38.72 -37.17 -45.83
CA ARG A 269 37.54 -36.43 -45.38
C ARG A 269 37.07 -36.72 -43.94
N SER A 270 36.35 -35.72 -43.45
CA SER A 270 35.41 -35.73 -42.32
C SER A 270 36.02 -35.46 -40.95
N ILE A 271 35.95 -34.18 -40.62
CA ILE A 271 35.92 -33.60 -39.28
C ILE A 271 34.77 -34.23 -38.47
N PRO A 272 35.01 -34.69 -37.22
CA PRO A 272 34.04 -34.54 -36.15
C PRO A 272 34.60 -33.56 -35.13
N SER A 273 34.00 -32.38 -35.12
CA SER A 273 34.29 -31.29 -34.20
C SER A 273 33.77 -31.61 -32.80
N GLN A 274 34.69 -31.58 -31.84
CA GLN A 274 34.54 -31.18 -30.43
C GLN A 274 33.91 -32.17 -29.43
N PRO A 275 34.38 -32.09 -28.17
CA PRO A 275 33.47 -31.45 -27.21
C PRO A 275 34.12 -30.43 -26.24
N ALA A 276 33.20 -29.61 -25.70
CA ALA A 276 33.18 -28.93 -24.40
C ALA A 276 33.84 -27.53 -24.30
N THR A 277 33.16 -26.56 -24.90
CA THR A 277 33.24 -25.13 -24.57
C THR A 277 32.20 -24.80 -23.50
N MET A 278 32.62 -24.10 -22.45
CA MET A 278 31.72 -23.46 -21.49
C MET A 278 30.81 -22.47 -22.21
N GLN A 279 29.53 -22.51 -21.85
CA GLN A 279 28.42 -21.81 -22.48
C GLN A 279 28.62 -20.29 -22.43
N THR A 280 29.09 -19.71 -23.53
CA THR A 280 28.52 -18.46 -24.00
C THR A 280 27.00 -18.68 -24.06
N LEU A 281 26.18 -17.82 -23.46
CA LEU A 281 24.73 -17.94 -23.60
C LEU A 281 24.43 -17.98 -25.09
N THR A 282 24.10 -19.17 -25.57
CA THR A 282 23.79 -19.39 -26.98
C THR A 282 22.57 -18.53 -27.28
N LYS A 283 22.48 -17.98 -28.50
CA LYS A 283 21.29 -17.24 -28.96
C LYS A 283 19.96 -17.81 -28.45
N PRO A 284 19.71 -19.14 -28.47
CA PRO A 284 18.50 -19.74 -27.91
C PRO A 284 18.32 -19.54 -26.39
N MET A 285 19.38 -19.61 -25.57
CA MET A 285 19.27 -19.32 -24.14
C MET A 285 18.94 -17.85 -23.87
N LEU A 286 19.50 -16.92 -24.66
CA LEU A 286 19.22 -15.51 -24.52
C LEU A 286 17.74 -15.20 -24.84
N VAL A 287 17.23 -15.79 -25.93
CA VAL A 287 15.80 -15.71 -26.32
C VAL A 287 14.91 -16.27 -25.21
N HIS A 288 15.21 -17.46 -24.68
CA HIS A 288 14.45 -18.07 -23.57
C HIS A 288 14.42 -17.16 -22.33
N THR A 289 15.57 -16.62 -21.93
CA THR A 289 15.68 -15.76 -20.74
C THR A 289 14.86 -14.49 -20.91
N LYS A 290 14.88 -13.88 -22.10
CA LYS A 290 14.08 -12.68 -22.42
C LYS A 290 12.57 -12.97 -22.40
N LYS A 291 12.13 -14.13 -22.90
CA LYS A 291 10.73 -14.58 -22.83
C LYS A 291 10.24 -14.75 -21.39
N GLU A 292 11.02 -15.44 -20.55
CA GLU A 292 10.66 -15.66 -19.14
C GLU A 292 10.57 -14.35 -18.33
N LEU A 293 11.48 -13.42 -18.61
CA LEU A 293 11.48 -12.10 -17.97
C LEU A 293 10.24 -11.29 -18.38
N ALA A 294 9.85 -11.34 -19.65
CA ALA A 294 8.63 -10.69 -20.13
C ALA A 294 7.35 -11.29 -19.51
N LYS A 295 7.26 -12.61 -19.32
CA LYS A 295 6.12 -13.24 -18.63
C LYS A 295 5.95 -12.71 -17.20
N ARG A 296 7.06 -12.59 -16.45
CA ARG A 296 7.05 -12.01 -15.09
C ARG A 296 6.63 -10.55 -15.08
N TYR A 297 7.00 -9.77 -16.09
CA TYR A 297 6.55 -8.38 -16.20
C TYR A 297 5.05 -8.26 -16.49
N ILE A 298 4.49 -9.17 -17.31
CA ILE A 298 3.03 -9.23 -17.53
C ILE A 298 2.30 -9.54 -16.23
N GLU A 299 2.77 -10.50 -15.42
CA GLU A 299 2.18 -10.84 -14.12
C GLU A 299 2.17 -9.66 -13.14
N LYS A 300 3.13 -8.74 -13.29
CA LYS A 300 3.26 -7.55 -12.45
C LYS A 300 2.61 -6.29 -13.03
N GLY A 301 2.01 -6.36 -14.22
CA GLY A 301 1.39 -5.21 -14.89
C GLY A 301 2.36 -4.26 -15.63
N PHE A 302 3.63 -4.63 -15.77
CA PHE A 302 4.65 -3.82 -16.47
C PHE A 302 4.66 -4.12 -17.98
N TYR A 303 3.60 -3.71 -18.68
CA TYR A 303 3.37 -4.10 -20.08
C TYR A 303 4.38 -3.50 -21.07
N ASN A 304 4.87 -2.28 -20.83
CA ASN A 304 5.83 -1.62 -21.72
C ASN A 304 7.21 -2.30 -21.68
N GLU A 305 7.66 -2.67 -20.49
CA GLU A 305 8.92 -3.40 -20.26
C GLU A 305 8.84 -4.82 -20.81
N ALA A 306 7.68 -5.48 -20.64
CA ALA A 306 7.41 -6.78 -21.26
C ALA A 306 7.47 -6.71 -22.79
N ALA A 307 6.88 -5.67 -23.40
CA ALA A 307 6.89 -5.47 -24.85
C ALA A 307 8.31 -5.32 -25.38
N LYS A 308 9.13 -4.48 -24.73
CA LYS A 308 10.54 -4.27 -25.10
C LYS A 308 11.35 -5.57 -25.03
N GLY A 309 11.19 -6.35 -23.96
CA GLY A 309 11.90 -7.62 -23.79
C GLY A 309 11.55 -8.65 -24.86
N ILE A 310 10.29 -8.70 -25.30
CA ILE A 310 9.85 -9.59 -26.38
C ILE A 310 10.33 -9.11 -27.75
N GLU A 311 10.39 -7.80 -27.98
CA GLU A 311 10.92 -7.25 -29.24
C GLU A 311 12.40 -7.56 -29.42
N GLU A 312 13.20 -7.45 -28.35
CA GLU A 312 14.59 -7.89 -28.33
C GLU A 312 14.73 -9.41 -28.57
N ALA A 313 13.82 -10.23 -28.02
CA ALA A 313 13.80 -11.68 -28.27
C ALA A 313 13.51 -12.01 -29.74
N LEU A 314 12.56 -11.30 -30.37
CA LEU A 314 12.22 -11.45 -31.79
C LEU A 314 13.28 -10.90 -32.74
N GLN A 315 14.09 -9.92 -32.33
CA GLN A 315 15.27 -9.51 -33.09
C GLN A 315 16.33 -10.62 -33.15
N LEU A 316 16.45 -11.42 -32.08
CA LEU A 316 17.40 -12.52 -31.99
C LEU A 316 16.91 -13.79 -32.70
N ASP A 317 15.61 -14.08 -32.60
CA ASP A 317 14.93 -15.15 -33.33
C ASP A 317 13.56 -14.68 -33.86
N PRO A 318 13.50 -14.18 -35.11
CA PRO A 318 12.25 -13.74 -35.71
C PRO A 318 11.22 -14.87 -35.90
N GLY A 319 11.66 -16.13 -35.87
CA GLY A 319 10.85 -17.33 -36.08
C GLY A 319 10.11 -17.83 -34.84
N ASP A 320 10.43 -17.33 -33.64
CA ASP A 320 9.90 -17.84 -32.38
C ASP A 320 8.38 -17.58 -32.24
N ALA A 321 7.61 -18.66 -32.38
CA ALA A 321 6.15 -18.62 -32.31
C ALA A 321 5.62 -18.21 -30.93
N GLU A 322 6.34 -18.59 -29.86
CA GLU A 322 5.95 -18.26 -28.48
C GLU A 322 6.15 -16.77 -28.21
N ALA A 323 7.28 -16.20 -28.63
CA ALA A 323 7.54 -14.76 -28.49
C ALA A 323 6.48 -13.92 -29.22
N ARG A 324 6.02 -14.34 -30.41
CA ARG A 324 4.91 -13.67 -31.12
C ARG A 324 3.58 -13.77 -30.37
N ALA A 325 3.27 -14.94 -29.79
CA ALA A 325 2.05 -15.12 -29.00
C ALA A 325 2.05 -14.21 -27.76
N ILE A 326 3.19 -14.09 -27.07
CA ILE A 326 3.33 -13.18 -25.92
C ILE A 326 3.17 -11.72 -26.37
N ARG A 327 3.76 -11.32 -27.51
CA ARG A 327 3.59 -9.96 -28.07
C ARG A 327 2.12 -9.63 -28.36
N ALA A 328 1.36 -10.59 -28.92
CA ALA A 328 -0.06 -10.42 -29.19
C ALA A 328 -0.85 -10.28 -27.87
N LYS A 329 -0.54 -11.08 -26.86
CA LYS A 329 -1.16 -11.00 -25.53
C LYS A 329 -0.89 -9.65 -24.84
N ILE A 330 0.31 -9.10 -24.96
CA ILE A 330 0.63 -7.78 -24.40
C ILE A 330 -0.22 -6.69 -25.06
N LYS A 331 -0.40 -6.73 -26.40
CA LYS A 331 -1.24 -5.77 -27.12
C LYS A 331 -2.72 -5.81 -26.73
N THR A 332 -3.25 -6.96 -26.32
CA THR A 332 -4.64 -7.06 -25.87
C THR A 332 -4.85 -6.58 -24.43
N LEU A 333 -3.76 -6.40 -23.67
CA LEU A 333 -3.78 -5.95 -22.27
C LEU A 333 -3.51 -4.44 -22.13
N GLN A 334 -3.18 -3.75 -23.23
CA GLN A 334 -3.00 -2.30 -23.32
C GLN A 334 -4.27 -1.63 -23.85
#